data_AF-A0A2K2DIG2-F1
#
_entry.id   AF-A0A2K2DIG2-F1
#
_cell.length_a   1.000
_cell.length_b   1.000
_cell.length_c   1.000
_cell.angle_alpha   90.00
_cell.angle_beta   90.00
_cell.angle_gamma   90.00
#
_symmetry.space_group_name_H-M   'P 1'
#
loop_
_entity.id
_entity.type
_entity.pdbx_description
1 polymer ?
#
loop_
_entity_poly.entity_id
_entity_poly.type
_entity_poly.pdbx_seq_one_letter_code
_entity_poly.pdbx_strand_id
1 'polypeptide(L)' 'MNRFNQSPWSKVQREMILTFMSFAAYFRPRLFLLENVRNFISFNKGQTFNLTLESLLEMGYQVLDTSSSVLALVL' A
#
# COMPACT_ATOMS: atom_id res chain seq x y z
N MET A 1 -15.80 -4.52 0.35
CA MET A 1 -14.97 -5.03 1.46
C MET A 1 -14.51 -6.43 1.10
N ASN A 2 -13.25 -6.81 1.35
CA ASN A 2 -12.75 -8.13 0.99
C ASN A 2 -13.68 -9.22 1.54
N ARG A 3 -14.08 -10.21 0.73
CA ARG A 3 -15.18 -11.15 1.05
C ARG A 3 -14.99 -11.89 2.37
N PHE A 4 -13.75 -12.02 2.84
CA PHE A 4 -13.38 -12.77 4.04
C PHE A 4 -12.84 -11.92 5.20
N ASN A 5 -13.22 -10.64 5.34
CA ASN A 5 -12.53 -9.67 6.22
C ASN A 5 -12.38 -10.02 7.73
N GLN A 6 -13.14 -10.99 8.25
CA GLN A 6 -13.10 -11.43 9.67
C GLN A 6 -12.21 -12.64 9.92
N SER A 7 -11.74 -13.33 8.88
CA SER A 7 -10.89 -14.50 9.07
C SER A 7 -9.48 -14.10 9.53
N PRO A 8 -8.79 -14.94 10.30
CA PRO A 8 -7.37 -14.74 10.64
C PRO A 8 -6.50 -14.52 9.38
N TRP A 9 -6.83 -15.20 8.28
CA TRP A 9 -6.17 -15.05 6.97
C TRP A 9 -6.29 -13.64 6.39
N SER A 10 -7.43 -12.97 6.57
CA SER A 10 -7.58 -11.57 6.17
C SER A 10 -6.76 -10.62 7.02
N LYS A 11 -6.35 -11.00 8.22
CA LYS A 11 -5.38 -10.24 9.02
C LYS A 11 -3.97 -10.38 8.48
N VAL A 12 -3.56 -11.61 8.13
CA VAL A 12 -2.25 -11.88 7.51
C VAL A 12 -2.08 -11.17 6.17
N GLN A 13 -3.11 -11.16 5.31
CA GLN A 13 -3.06 -10.41 4.04
C GLN A 13 -2.90 -8.89 4.25
N ARG A 14 -3.39 -8.33 5.36
CA ARG A 14 -3.15 -6.92 5.72
C ARG A 14 -1.72 -6.66 6.17
N GLU A 15 -1.10 -7.63 6.83
CA GLU A 15 0.30 -7.55 7.24
C GLU A 15 1.27 -7.64 6.05
N MET A 16 0.85 -8.20 4.91
CA MET A 16 1.70 -8.25 3.71
C MET A 16 2.08 -6.88 3.15
N ILE A 17 1.23 -5.84 3.33
CA ILE A 17 1.59 -4.47 2.96
C ILE A 17 2.79 -3.98 3.78
N LEU A 18 2.84 -4.28 5.08
CA LEU A 18 3.97 -3.88 5.93
C LEU A 18 5.27 -4.59 5.49
N THR A 19 5.18 -5.86 5.10
CA THR A 19 6.33 -6.59 4.54
C THR A 19 6.80 -5.96 3.23
N PHE A 20 5.87 -5.56 2.36
CA PHE A 20 6.19 -4.93 1.09
C PHE A 20 6.83 -3.54 1.27
N MET A 21 6.35 -2.77 2.25
CA MET A 21 6.97 -1.50 2.66
C MET A 21 8.37 -1.70 3.26
N SER A 22 8.57 -2.79 4.00
CA SER A 22 9.90 -3.15 4.53
C SER A 22 10.89 -3.47 3.41
N PHE A 23 10.44 -4.13 2.34
CA PHE A 23 11.26 -4.34 1.14
C PHE A 23 11.60 -3.03 0.42
N ALA A 24 10.64 -2.11 0.29
CA ALA A 24 10.89 -0.78 -0.29
C ALA A 24 11.92 0.01 0.52
N ALA A 25 11.80 -0.02 1.85
CA ALA A 25 12.72 0.65 2.75
C ALA A 25 14.15 0.10 2.67
N TYR A 26 14.29 -1.22 2.55
CA TYR A 26 15.58 -1.90 2.50
C TYR A 26 16.27 -1.78 1.14
N PHE A 27 15.58 -2.13 0.06
CA PHE A 27 16.18 -2.19 -1.28
C PHE A 27 16.21 -0.85 -2.00
N ARG A 28 15.39 0.12 -1.58
CA ARG A 28 15.24 1.44 -2.23
C ARG A 28 15.15 1.33 -3.76
N PRO A 29 14.24 0.52 -4.32
CA PRO A 29 14.10 0.36 -5.77
C PRO A 29 13.77 1.71 -6.43
N ARG A 30 14.15 1.90 -7.70
CA ARG A 30 13.83 3.14 -8.45
C ARG A 30 12.35 3.28 -8.81
N LEU A 31 11.70 2.14 -8.99
CA LEU A 31 10.28 2.03 -9.34
C LEU A 31 9.62 1.09 -8.36
N PHE A 32 8.46 1.50 -7.85
CA PHE A 32 7.67 0.70 -6.92
C PHE A 32 6.21 0.74 -7.35
N LEU A 33 5.63 -0.44 -7.53
CA LEU A 33 4.25 -0.61 -7.96
C LEU A 33 3.49 -1.33 -6.85
N LEU A 34 2.47 -0.67 -6.31
CA LEU A 34 1.54 -1.29 -5.37
C LEU A 34 0.18 -1.41 -6.05
N GLU A 35 -0.12 -2.61 -6.53
CA GLU A 35 -1.44 -2.99 -7.04
C GLU A 35 -2.27 -3.57 -5.89
N ASN A 36 -3.50 -3.07 -5.74
CA ASN A 36 -4.45 -3.58 -4.76
C ASN A 36 -5.88 -3.41 -5.26
N VAL A 37 -6.85 -4.01 -4.60
CA VAL A 37 -8.27 -3.81 -4.93
C VAL A 37 -8.67 -2.35 -4.74
N ARG A 38 -9.57 -1.81 -5.59
CA ARG A 38 -10.06 -0.42 -5.52
C ARG A 38 -10.53 0.03 -4.14
N ASN A 39 -11.11 -0.88 -3.36
CA ASN A 39 -11.57 -0.62 -1.99
C ASN A 39 -10.44 -0.42 -0.96
N PHE A 40 -9.17 -0.58 -1.34
CA PHE A 40 -8.03 -0.33 -0.47
C PHE A 40 -7.98 1.14 -0.01
N ILE A 41 -8.29 2.08 -0.91
CA ILE A 41 -8.27 3.53 -0.63
C ILE A 41 -9.28 3.89 0.47
N SER A 42 -10.45 3.25 0.47
CA SER A 42 -11.51 3.48 1.47
C SER A 42 -11.43 2.52 2.67
N PHE A 43 -10.45 1.61 2.67
CA PHE A 43 -10.30 0.63 3.74
C PHE A 43 -9.91 1.30 5.05
N ASN A 44 -10.52 0.88 6.15
CA ASN A 44 -10.29 1.44 7.49
C ASN A 44 -10.35 2.99 7.50
N LYS A 45 -11.38 3.56 6.87
CA LYS A 45 -11.55 5.02 6.71
C LYS A 45 -10.36 5.70 6.00
N GLY A 46 -9.64 4.97 5.16
CA GLY A 46 -8.45 5.44 4.45
C GLY A 46 -7.18 5.46 5.28
N GLN A 47 -7.21 5.08 6.57
CA GLN A 47 -6.05 5.18 7.45
C GLN A 47 -4.86 4.33 6.95
N THR A 48 -5.10 3.10 6.50
CA THR A 48 -4.04 2.22 5.99
C THR A 48 -3.42 2.78 4.71
N PHE A 49 -4.23 3.34 3.83
CA PHE A 49 -3.76 3.98 2.61
C PHE A 49 -2.92 5.23 2.91
N ASN A 50 -3.42 6.11 3.79
CA ASN A 50 -2.71 7.32 4.21
C ASN A 50 -1.35 7.00 4.85
N LEU A 51 -1.29 6.03 5.76
CA LEU A 51 -0.03 5.61 6.38
C LEU A 51 0.96 5.04 5.36
N THR A 52 0.46 4.30 4.36
CA THR A 52 1.31 3.77 3.29
C THR A 52 1.89 4.89 2.44
N LEU A 53 1.06 5.89 2.08
CA LEU A 53 1.50 7.07 1.34
C LEU A 53 2.50 7.92 2.14
N GLU A 54 2.20 8.22 3.40
CA GLU A 54 3.09 8.96 4.30
C GLU A 54 4.46 8.27 4.41
N SER A 55 4.47 6.95 4.58
CA SER A 55 5.72 6.17 4.65
C SER A 55 6.52 6.23 3.34
N LEU A 56 5.85 6.22 2.18
CA LEU A 56 6.51 6.34 0.87
C LEU A 56 7.10 7.74 0.64
N LEU A 57 6.35 8.78 1.03
CA LEU A 57 6.81 10.16 0.97
C LEU A 57 7.99 10.41 1.91
N GLU A 58 7.95 9.86 3.13
CA GLU A 58 9.06 9.92 4.10
C GLU A 58 10.32 9.20 3.56
N MET A 59 10.13 8.11 2.82
CA MET A 59 11.22 7.44 2.11
C MET A 59 11.73 8.25 0.90
N GLY A 60 11.09 9.36 0.51
CA GLY A 60 11.52 10.22 -0.59
C GLY A 60 11.05 9.76 -1.97
N TYR A 61 10.03 8.90 -2.04
CA TYR A 61 9.44 8.53 -3.31
C TYR A 61 8.37 9.52 -3.76
N GLN A 62 8.27 9.77 -5.07
CA GLN A 62 7.13 10.50 -5.62
C GLN A 62 5.98 9.55 -5.90
N VAL A 63 4.79 9.93 -5.44
CA VAL A 63 3.57 9.15 -5.60
C VAL A 63 2.77 9.71 -6.77
N LEU A 64 2.47 8.88 -7.76
CA LEU A 64 1.46 9.17 -8.78
C LEU A 64 0.14 8.49 -8.39
N ASP A 65 -0.85 9.28 -7.98
CA ASP A 65 -2.20 8.78 -7.73
C ASP A 65 -2.92 8.58 -9.07
N THR A 66 -2.99 7.32 -9.52
CA THR A 66 -3.99 6.97 -10.54
C THR A 66 -5.25 6.57 -9.80
N SER A 67 -6.35 7.28 -10.08
CA SER A 67 -7.68 7.15 -9.45
C SER A 67 -8.31 5.74 -9.56
N SER A 68 -7.56 4.76 -10.06
CA SER A 68 -7.89 3.36 -10.15
C SER A 68 -6.72 2.49 -9.65
N SER A 69 -6.70 2.22 -8.34
CA SER A 69 -6.18 0.95 -7.76
C SER A 69 -4.68 0.66 -7.90
N VAL A 70 -3.91 1.54 -8.54
CA VAL A 70 -2.49 1.36 -8.83
C VAL A 70 -1.71 2.58 -8.35
N LEU A 71 -0.89 2.41 -7.32
CA LEU A 71 0.12 3.41 -6.97
C LEU A 71 1.39 3.06 -7.73
N ALA A 72 1.72 3.88 -8.73
CA ALA A 72 3.01 3.84 -9.41
C ALA A 72 3.89 4.93 -8.79
N LEU A 73 5.05 4.54 -8.24
CA LEU A 73 6.04 5.48 -7.72
C LEU A 73 7.26 5.55 -8.65
N VAL A 74 7.68 6.77 -8.94
CA VAL A 74 8.82 7.13 -9.77
C VAL A 74 9.77 8.00 -8.92
N LEU A 75 11.07 7.72 -8.97
CA LEU A 75 12.12 8.66 -8.53
C LEU A 75 12.44 9.64 -9.66
#